data_AF-Q8KQF8-F1
#
_entry.id   AF-Q8KQF8-F1
#
_cell.length_a   1.000
_cell.length_b   1.000
_cell.length_c   1.000
_cell.angle_alpha   90.00
_cell.angle_beta   90.00
_cell.angle_gamma   90.00
#
_symmetry.space_group_name_H-M   'P 1'
#
loop_
_entity.id
_entity.type
_entity.pdbx_description
1 polymer ?
#
loop_
_entity_poly.entity_id
_entity_poly.type
_entity_poly.pdbx_seq_one_letter_code
_entity_poly.pdbx_strand_id
1 'polypeptide(L)'
;MKGLFRIVDMKRWYLCPQVRVADIVQLNGNIRPRSRQWWQLFRMVSQWHVDVVIVERRSFSIVAAVELDDASHLRPERRRRDILLEEVMRQAGIPLLRSHDARKLLQMTGEWLNTTGADQQPPEHRS
;
A
#
# COMPACT_ATOMS: atom_id res chain seq x y z
N MET A 1 -14.20 -0.79 -1.84
CA MET A 1 -13.39 -0.31 -0.70
C MET A 1 -14.13 -0.13 0.63
N LYS A 2 -15.36 0.44 0.70
CA LYS A 2 -16.10 0.61 1.98
C LYS A 2 -16.30 -0.69 2.81
N GLY A 3 -16.19 -1.87 2.20
CA GLY A 3 -16.25 -3.15 2.92
C GLY A 3 -15.09 -3.39 3.89
N LEU A 4 -13.96 -2.69 3.73
CA LEU A 4 -12.78 -2.84 4.59
C LEU A 4 -13.10 -2.54 6.06
N PHE A 5 -13.94 -1.55 6.33
CA PHE A 5 -14.39 -1.19 7.68
C PHE A 5 -15.07 -2.34 8.44
N ARG A 6 -15.54 -3.38 7.75
CA ARG A 6 -16.21 -4.54 8.36
C ARG A 6 -15.25 -5.64 8.78
N ILE A 7 -14.06 -5.70 8.17
CA ILE A 7 -13.10 -6.81 8.35
C ILE A 7 -11.82 -6.37 9.06
N VAL A 8 -11.55 -5.07 9.11
CA VAL A 8 -10.35 -4.50 9.73
C VAL A 8 -10.63 -4.16 11.18
N ASP A 9 -9.80 -4.64 12.10
CA ASP A 9 -9.80 -4.17 13.48
C ASP A 9 -9.25 -2.74 13.56
N MET A 10 -10.17 -1.78 13.63
CA MET A 10 -9.86 -0.35 13.69
C MET A 10 -9.13 0.06 14.99
N LYS A 11 -9.07 -0.80 16.01
CA LYS A 11 -8.26 -0.57 17.22
C LYS A 11 -6.77 -0.82 16.98
N ARG A 12 -6.43 -1.59 15.95
CA ARG A 12 -5.05 -1.96 15.60
C ARG A 12 -4.56 -1.32 14.32
N TRP A 13 -5.45 -1.08 13.37
CA TRP A 13 -5.09 -0.60 12.04
C TRP A 13 -5.76 0.74 11.72
N TYR A 14 -5.01 1.66 11.12
CA TYR A 14 -5.56 2.81 10.41
C TYR A 14 -5.81 2.45 8.95
N LEU A 15 -6.91 2.98 8.41
CA LEU A 15 -7.20 2.95 6.98
C LEU A 15 -7.06 4.36 6.43
N CYS A 16 -6.06 4.57 5.59
CA CYS A 16 -5.73 5.85 4.98
C CYS A 16 -6.18 5.82 3.52
N PRO A 17 -7.33 6.44 3.15
CA PRO A 17 -7.82 6.42 1.77
C PRO A 17 -7.05 7.40 0.87
N GLN A 18 -6.95 7.08 -0.41
CA GLN A 18 -6.45 7.95 -1.49
C GLN A 18 -5.06 8.54 -1.18
N VAL A 19 -4.12 7.68 -0.80
CA VAL A 19 -2.77 8.09 -0.41
C VAL A 19 -1.90 8.20 -1.66
N ARG A 20 -1.16 9.30 -1.81
CA ARG A 20 -0.21 9.46 -2.91
C ARG A 20 0.95 8.49 -2.70
N VAL A 21 1.40 7.86 -3.79
CA VAL A 21 2.57 6.97 -3.76
C VAL A 21 3.80 7.74 -3.26
N ALA A 22 3.96 8.99 -3.70
CA ALA A 22 5.04 9.87 -3.25
C ALA A 22 5.09 10.15 -1.73
N ASP A 23 4.00 9.93 -1.00
CA ASP A 23 3.96 10.14 0.46
C ASP A 23 4.39 8.88 1.24
N ILE A 24 4.45 7.72 0.59
CA ILE A 24 4.74 6.42 1.23
C ILE A 24 6.00 5.74 0.69
N VAL A 25 6.55 6.20 -0.43
CA VAL A 25 7.81 5.69 -0.99
C VAL A 25 8.90 6.74 -0.96
N GLN A 26 10.14 6.29 -0.77
CA GLN A 26 11.32 7.14 -0.85
C GLN A 26 12.17 6.75 -2.06
N LEU A 27 12.70 7.75 -2.76
CA LEU A 27 13.67 7.50 -3.82
C LEU A 27 14.99 7.02 -3.21
N ASN A 28 15.68 6.14 -3.93
CA ASN A 28 16.96 5.58 -3.52
C ASN A 28 17.95 6.70 -3.09
N GLY A 29 18.64 6.50 -1.96
CA GLY A 29 19.57 7.47 -1.38
C GLY A 29 20.75 7.86 -2.29
N ASN A 30 21.05 7.05 -3.31
CA ASN A 30 22.05 7.37 -4.33
C ASN A 30 21.59 8.48 -5.30
N ILE A 31 20.30 8.80 -5.34
CA ILE A 31 19.75 9.86 -6.18
C ILE A 31 19.77 11.16 -5.38
N ARG A 32 20.60 12.12 -5.81
CA ARG A 32 20.71 13.43 -5.16
C ARG A 32 19.32 14.10 -5.06
N PRO A 33 18.86 14.47 -3.85
CA PRO A 33 17.60 15.19 -3.66
C PRO A 33 17.53 16.47 -4.50
N ARG A 34 16.35 16.75 -5.05
CA ARG A 34 16.07 17.93 -5.91
C ARG A 34 16.91 18.06 -7.19
N SER A 35 17.68 17.02 -7.56
CA SER A 35 18.31 16.94 -8.88
C SER A 35 17.26 16.82 -9.99
N ARG A 36 17.68 17.03 -11.24
CA ARG A 36 16.80 16.83 -12.41
C ARG A 36 16.21 15.41 -12.43
N GLN A 37 17.04 14.39 -12.17
CA GLN A 37 16.59 13.00 -12.11
C GLN A 37 15.59 12.77 -10.98
N TRP A 38 15.86 13.32 -9.79
CA TRP A 38 14.93 13.26 -8.66
C TRP A 38 13.57 13.85 -9.02
N TRP A 39 13.54 15.03 -9.64
CA TRP A 39 12.29 15.67 -10.07
C TRP A 39 11.54 14.89 -11.15
N GLN A 40 12.26 14.23 -12.07
CA GLN A 40 11.64 13.38 -13.09
C GLN A 40 10.90 12.21 -12.45
N LEU A 41 11.56 11.50 -11.54
CA LEU A 41 10.96 10.36 -10.83
C LEU A 41 9.84 10.80 -9.88
N PHE A 42 10.08 11.86 -9.11
CA PHE A 42 9.09 12.41 -8.17
C PHE A 42 7.80 12.81 -8.89
N ARG A 43 7.88 13.45 -10.06
CA ARG A 43 6.70 13.82 -10.86
C ARG A 43 5.87 12.62 -11.31
N MET A 44 6.50 11.47 -11.54
CA MET A 44 5.77 10.26 -11.92
C MET A 44 4.96 9.74 -10.74
N VAL A 45 5.62 9.51 -9.60
CA VAL A 45 4.97 8.92 -8.42
C VAL A 45 4.02 9.90 -7.71
N SER A 46 4.19 11.22 -7.87
CA SER A 46 3.30 12.22 -7.27
C SER A 46 1.92 12.29 -7.92
N GLN A 47 1.77 11.74 -9.12
CA GLN A 47 0.49 11.65 -9.83
C GLN A 47 -0.27 10.36 -9.49
N TRP A 48 0.39 9.41 -8.83
CA TRP A 48 -0.20 8.11 -8.53
C TRP A 48 -0.71 8.09 -7.09
N HIS A 49 -1.86 7.44 -6.91
CA HIS A 49 -2.48 7.22 -5.63
C HIS A 49 -2.82 5.75 -5.51
N VAL A 50 -2.73 5.24 -4.29
CA VAL A 50 -3.29 3.95 -3.90
C VAL A 50 -4.61 4.20 -3.18
N ASP A 51 -5.60 3.34 -3.42
CA ASP A 51 -6.94 3.52 -2.89
C ASP A 51 -6.98 3.54 -1.36
N VAL A 52 -6.26 2.62 -0.70
CA VAL A 52 -6.12 2.57 0.76
C VAL A 52 -4.73 2.10 1.15
N VAL A 53 -4.11 2.78 2.11
CA VAL A 53 -2.93 2.28 2.84
C VAL A 53 -3.36 1.86 4.24
N ILE A 54 -2.90 0.69 4.67
CA ILE A 54 -3.13 0.15 6.01
C ILE A 54 -1.89 0.40 6.84
N VAL A 55 -2.07 1.04 8.00
CA VAL A 55 -0.99 1.44 8.90
C VAL A 55 -1.23 0.84 10.29
N GLU A 56 -0.19 0.29 10.90
CA GLU A 56 -0.25 -0.18 12.29
C GLU A 56 -0.30 1.02 13.25
N ARG A 57 -1.26 1.02 14.19
CA ARG A 57 -1.58 2.21 14.97
C ARG A 57 -0.54 2.62 16.01
N ARG A 58 0.25 1.69 16.56
CA ARG A 58 1.23 1.98 17.62
C ARG A 58 2.55 2.51 17.06
N SER A 59 3.02 1.91 15.98
CA SER A 59 4.32 2.15 15.34
C SER A 59 4.24 3.07 14.13
N PHE A 60 3.04 3.31 13.59
CA PHE A 60 2.82 4.00 12.32
C PHE A 60 3.50 3.34 11.12
N SER A 61 3.86 2.06 11.23
CA SER A 61 4.44 1.30 10.14
C SER A 61 3.39 0.99 9.08
N ILE A 62 3.77 1.14 7.82
CA ILE A 62 2.94 0.72 6.69
C ILE A 62 2.90 -0.81 6.64
N VAL A 63 1.70 -1.37 6.65
CA VAL A 63 1.46 -2.83 6.64
C VAL A 63 1.22 -3.33 5.22
N ALA A 64 0.38 -2.62 4.47
CA ALA A 64 0.05 -2.93 3.08
C ALA A 64 -0.62 -1.74 2.41
N ALA A 65 -0.57 -1.71 1.10
CA ALA A 65 -1.43 -0.88 0.26
C ALA A 65 -2.46 -1.77 -0.45
N VAL A 66 -3.66 -1.26 -0.69
CA VAL A 66 -4.80 -2.02 -1.22
C VAL A 66 -5.43 -1.28 -2.39
N GLU A 67 -5.59 -1.95 -3.54
CA GLU A 67 -6.26 -1.41 -4.74
C GLU A 67 -7.37 -2.32 -5.28
N LEU A 68 -8.47 -1.71 -5.73
CA LEU A 68 -9.53 -2.41 -6.45
C LEU A 68 -9.45 -2.07 -7.94
N ASP A 69 -9.06 -3.04 -8.75
CA ASP A 69 -8.86 -2.83 -10.18
C ASP A 69 -10.19 -2.82 -10.93
N ASP A 70 -10.46 -1.77 -11.72
CA ASP A 70 -11.64 -1.73 -12.57
C ASP A 70 -11.39 -2.37 -13.95
N ALA A 71 -12.43 -2.50 -14.78
CA ALA A 71 -12.28 -3.07 -16.13
C ALA A 71 -11.56 -2.11 -17.12
N SER A 72 -11.33 -0.85 -16.73
CA SER A 72 -10.69 0.17 -17.58
C SER A 72 -9.16 0.01 -17.68
N HIS A 73 -8.57 -0.91 -16.91
CA HIS A 73 -7.14 -1.25 -16.92
C HIS A 73 -6.64 -1.90 -18.22
N LEU A 74 -7.53 -2.16 -19.20
CA LEU A 74 -7.13 -2.73 -20.50
C LEU A 74 -6.38 -1.76 -21.42
N ARG A 75 -6.37 -0.45 -21.12
CA ARG A 75 -5.61 0.53 -21.91
C ARG A 75 -4.09 0.31 -21.74
N PRO A 76 -3.29 0.30 -22.82
CA PRO A 76 -1.85 0.05 -22.75
C PRO A 76 -1.09 0.96 -21.77
N GLU A 77 -1.48 2.23 -21.67
CA GLU A 77 -0.89 3.19 -20.73
C GLU A 77 -1.14 2.81 -19.26
N ARG A 78 -2.33 2.26 -18.95
CA ARG A 78 -2.68 1.81 -17.61
C ARG A 78 -1.89 0.56 -17.23
N ARG A 79 -1.75 -0.40 -18.15
CA ARG A 79 -0.88 -1.58 -17.93
C ARG A 79 0.56 -1.18 -17.61
N ARG A 80 1.13 -0.22 -18.36
CA ARG A 80 2.50 0.25 -18.10
C ARG A 80 2.61 0.92 -16.73
N ARG A 81 1.65 1.76 -16.36
CA ARG A 81 1.60 2.36 -15.02
C ARG A 81 1.53 1.28 -13.94
N ASP A 82 0.67 0.30 -14.11
CA ASP A 82 0.44 -0.75 -13.11
C ASP A 82 1.71 -1.58 -12.86
N ILE A 83 2.41 -1.98 -13.93
CA ILE A 83 3.71 -2.68 -13.83
C ILE A 83 4.73 -1.81 -13.08
N LEU A 84 4.79 -0.51 -13.38
CA LEU A 84 5.71 0.40 -12.70
C LEU A 84 5.33 0.62 -11.23
N LEU A 85 4.03 0.71 -10.93
CA LEU A 85 3.54 0.85 -9.56
C LEU A 85 3.90 -0.38 -8.73
N GLU A 86 3.65 -1.58 -9.24
CA GLU A 86 4.02 -2.83 -8.59
C GLU A 86 5.52 -2.88 -8.27
N GLU A 87 6.36 -2.53 -9.25
CA GLU A 87 7.80 -2.51 -9.06
C GLU A 87 8.24 -1.47 -8.03
N VAL A 88 7.63 -0.27 -8.03
CA VAL A 88 7.90 0.77 -7.03
C VAL A 88 7.52 0.30 -5.62
N MET A 89 6.35 -0.31 -5.45
CA MET A 89 5.89 -0.81 -4.16
C MET A 89 6.77 -1.97 -3.67
N ARG A 90 7.14 -2.88 -4.57
CA ARG A 90 8.07 -3.98 -4.28
C ARG A 90 9.43 -3.47 -3.82
N GLN A 91 10.01 -2.48 -4.50
CA GLN A 91 11.29 -1.87 -4.11
C GLN A 91 11.19 -1.09 -2.79
N ALA A 92 10.03 -0.47 -2.51
CA ALA A 92 9.76 0.19 -1.24
C ALA A 92 9.53 -0.80 -0.08
N GLY A 93 9.43 -2.11 -0.37
CA GLY A 93 9.10 -3.13 0.64
C GLY A 93 7.66 -3.04 1.14
N ILE A 94 6.76 -2.42 0.36
CA ILE A 94 5.36 -2.26 0.74
C ILE A 94 4.52 -3.31 -0.01
N PRO A 95 3.88 -4.26 0.68
CA PRO A 95 2.96 -5.21 0.06
C PRO A 95 1.80 -4.48 -0.64
N LEU A 96 1.52 -4.85 -1.89
CA LEU A 96 0.39 -4.33 -2.66
C LEU A 96 -0.65 -5.45 -2.84
N LEU A 97 -1.78 -5.34 -2.15
CA LEU A 97 -2.92 -6.26 -2.27
C LEU A 97 -3.89 -5.70 -3.31
N ARG A 98 -4.06 -6.41 -4.43
CA ARG A 98 -4.93 -5.95 -5.52
C ARG A 98 -5.73 -7.08 -6.15
N SER A 99 -6.91 -6.75 -6.66
CA SER A 99 -7.80 -7.69 -7.33
C SER A 99 -8.89 -6.94 -8.09
N HIS A 100 -9.34 -7.49 -9.21
CA HIS A 100 -10.54 -7.01 -9.92
C HIS A 100 -11.85 -7.41 -9.20
N ASP A 101 -11.79 -8.42 -8.34
CA ASP A 101 -12.92 -8.87 -7.51
C ASP A 101 -12.80 -8.27 -6.11
N ALA A 102 -13.76 -7.42 -5.76
CA ALA A 102 -13.84 -6.76 -4.47
C ALA A 102 -14.02 -7.74 -3.29
N ARG A 103 -14.73 -8.86 -3.46
CA ARG A 103 -14.90 -9.86 -2.39
C ARG A 103 -13.59 -10.58 -2.14
N LYS A 104 -12.91 -11.01 -3.21
CA LYS A 104 -11.58 -11.62 -3.12
C LYS A 104 -10.57 -10.68 -2.47
N LEU A 105 -10.62 -9.39 -2.82
CA LEU A 105 -9.75 -8.36 -2.23
C LEU A 105 -9.98 -8.22 -0.72
N LEU A 106 -11.24 -8.19 -0.29
CA LEU A 106 -11.58 -8.15 1.14
C LEU A 106 -11.08 -9.39 1.86
N GLN A 107 -11.31 -10.58 1.29
CA GLN A 107 -10.84 -11.84 1.88
C GLN A 107 -9.32 -11.85 2.06
N MET A 108 -8.54 -11.60 1.00
CA MET A 108 -7.08 -11.61 1.09
C MET A 108 -6.55 -10.56 2.07
N THR A 109 -7.23 -9.41 2.17
CA THR A 109 -6.83 -8.35 3.10
C THR A 109 -7.06 -8.80 4.54
N GLY A 110 -8.20 -9.44 4.83
CA GLY A 110 -8.48 -10.00 6.15
C GLY A 110 -7.46 -11.08 6.54
N GLU A 111 -7.18 -12.01 5.63
CA GLU A 111 -6.18 -13.07 5.82
C GLU A 111 -4.78 -12.48 6.09
N TRP A 112 -4.35 -11.52 5.28
CA TRP A 112 -3.07 -10.83 5.44
C TRP A 112 -2.92 -10.19 6.82
N LEU A 113 -3.93 -9.42 7.25
CA LEU A 113 -3.90 -8.71 8.53
C LEU A 113 -3.92 -9.66 9.73
N ASN A 114 -4.56 -10.82 9.61
CA ASN A 114 -4.55 -11.83 10.66
C ASN A 114 -3.15 -12.44 10.83
N THR A 115 -2.46 -12.75 9.73
CA THR A 115 -1.09 -13.28 9.77
C THR A 115 -0.10 -12.24 10.28
N THR A 116 -0.09 -11.02 9.72
CA THR A 116 0.79 -9.94 10.19
C THR A 116 0.48 -9.53 11.63
N GLY A 117 -0.77 -9.69 12.05
CA GLY A 117 -1.22 -9.42 13.40
C GLY A 117 -0.64 -10.40 14.45
N ALA A 118 -0.46 -11.67 14.09
CA ALA A 118 0.04 -12.69 15.01
C ALA A 118 1.55 -12.53 15.29
N ASP A 119 2.33 -12.15 14.27
CA ASP A 119 3.80 -12.06 14.39
C ASP A 119 4.30 -10.85 15.20
N GLN A 120 3.43 -9.89 15.53
CA GLN A 120 3.80 -8.65 16.25
C GLN A 120 3.23 -8.56 17.68
N GLN A 121 2.71 -9.65 18.23
CA GLN A 121 2.28 -9.68 19.62
C GLN A 121 3.52 -9.74 20.53
N PRO A 122 3.79 -8.75 21.39
CA PRO A 122 4.90 -8.85 22.33
C PRO A 122 4.66 -10.07 23.23
N PRO A 123 5.71 -10.81 23.64
CA PRO A 123 5.53 -11.84 24.66
C PRO A 123 4.90 -11.16 25.87
N GLU A 124 3.74 -11.66 26.31
CA GLU A 124 3.11 -11.19 27.52
C GLU A 124 4.15 -11.27 28.64
N HIS A 125 4.49 -10.13 29.23
CA HIS A 125 5.30 -10.10 30.44
C HIS A 125 4.55 -10.90 31.50
N ARG A 126 4.92 -12.18 31.65
CA ARG A 126 4.65 -12.92 32.87
C ARG A 126 5.38 -12.17 33.97
N SER A 127 4.58 -11.83 34.98
CA SER A 127 4.82 -10.99 36.16
C SER A 127 6.25 -10.96 36.71
#